data_AF-A0A933MPU2-F1
#
_entry.id   AF-A0A933MPU2-F1
#
_cell.length_a   1.000
_cell.length_b   1.000
_cell.length_c   1.000
_cell.angle_alpha   90.00
_cell.angle_beta   90.00
_cell.angle_gamma   90.00
#
_symmetry.space_group_name_H-M   'P 1'
#
loop_
_entity.id
_entity.type
_entity.pdbx_description
1 polymer ?
#
loop_
_entity_poly.entity_id
_entity_poly.type
_entity_poly.pdbx_seq_one_letter_code
_entity_poly.pdbx_strand_id
1 'polypeptide(L)'
;MHNILLFILLFVHFLSENAHASTPSQVLVVINECSRVSQTVGKYYQQKRNIPAQNICYIRCPAAETITRLTYESKIMIPVARYLQDNNLVEQIGYIVLTKGIPFRIRGTKGMQGNRSSVDSELTLLKWNMPVDVYGFCRYYDINGVVPNPYYNDCKHFDSRTYPIYLVTRLTGYTIRDIKTLIDHGCHSGRVRSPNALFVLDATTKDSIGNTWIKMAQTGLQNKGFKTQYDDTKRYLMHQDGVIGYCGWGSNDPAAAGIRFLHNRWLPGAIAVTFVSSSGRTFNEPPERWKPGGSFRNLLSYYGGSPQSLSGDLIR
;
A
#
# COMPACT_ATOMS: atom_id res chain seq x y z
N MET A 1 -0.79 4.03 62.87
CA MET A 1 -1.30 3.31 61.69
C MET A 1 -2.39 4.14 61.04
N HIS A 2 -2.11 4.67 59.84
CA HIS A 2 -3.02 5.09 58.76
C HIS A 2 -2.31 6.15 57.88
N ASN A 3 -1.52 5.61 56.94
CA ASN A 3 -1.51 6.01 55.52
C ASN A 3 -0.96 7.43 55.22
N ILE A 4 0.35 7.67 55.17
CA ILE A 4 1.26 7.32 54.05
C ILE A 4 0.50 6.85 52.79
N LEU A 5 -0.29 7.74 52.19
CA LEU A 5 -0.89 7.51 50.87
C LEU A 5 -1.04 8.84 50.10
N LEU A 6 -0.06 9.74 50.25
CA LEU A 6 -0.06 11.04 49.58
C LEU A 6 1.23 11.32 48.79
N PHE A 7 1.99 10.28 48.44
CA PHE A 7 3.22 10.40 47.63
C PHE A 7 3.35 9.29 46.56
N ILE A 8 2.20 8.79 46.08
CA ILE A 8 2.08 7.94 44.89
C ILE A 8 1.07 8.60 43.94
N LEU A 9 1.27 9.88 43.65
CA LEU A 9 1.00 10.39 42.30
C LEU A 9 2.29 10.17 41.50
N LEU A 10 2.67 8.89 41.45
CA LEU A 10 3.70 8.35 40.58
C LEU A 10 3.28 8.76 39.16
N PHE A 11 4.07 9.65 38.57
CA PHE A 11 4.63 9.53 37.22
C PHE A 11 4.16 8.28 36.44
N VAL A 12 2.88 8.20 36.10
CA VAL A 12 2.41 7.47 34.92
C VAL A 12 2.52 8.45 33.77
N HIS A 13 3.75 8.91 33.51
CA HIS A 13 4.11 9.14 32.12
C HIS A 13 4.06 7.76 31.51
N PHE A 14 2.95 7.48 30.82
CA PHE A 14 2.94 6.46 29.78
C PHE A 14 4.24 6.66 29.00
N LEU A 15 5.21 5.77 29.21
CA LEU A 15 6.16 5.45 28.18
C LEU A 15 5.32 4.88 27.04
N SER A 16 4.68 5.77 26.26
CA SER A 16 4.48 5.46 24.87
C SER A 16 5.89 5.21 24.39
N GLU A 17 6.23 3.95 24.16
CA GLU A 17 7.30 3.64 23.22
C GLU A 17 7.05 4.56 22.04
N ASN A 18 7.92 5.55 21.87
CA ASN A 18 7.84 6.44 20.73
C ASN A 18 7.95 5.51 19.54
N ALA A 19 6.81 5.22 18.91
CA ALA A 19 6.82 4.57 17.62
C ALA A 19 7.70 5.46 16.75
N HIS A 20 8.90 4.97 16.43
CA HIS A 20 9.83 5.69 15.59
C HIS A 20 9.14 5.82 14.23
N ALA A 21 8.49 6.95 14.01
CA ALA A 21 7.90 7.27 12.74
C ALA A 21 9.05 7.61 11.79
N SER A 22 8.91 7.19 10.53
CA SER A 22 9.83 7.65 9.49
C SER A 22 9.80 9.17 9.40
N THR A 23 10.97 9.76 9.24
CA THR A 23 11.10 11.22 9.11
C THR A 23 10.94 11.63 7.64
N PRO A 24 10.47 12.86 7.34
CA PRO A 24 10.34 13.34 5.96
C PRO A 24 11.63 13.23 5.14
N SER A 25 12.82 13.33 5.77
CA SER A 25 14.13 13.21 5.13
C SER A 25 14.45 11.78 4.67
N GLN A 26 13.76 10.76 5.17
CA GLN A 26 13.93 9.36 4.76
C GLN A 26 12.99 8.93 3.61
N VAL A 27 12.19 9.86 3.08
CA VAL A 27 11.18 9.58 2.06
C VAL A 27 11.57 10.25 0.74
N LEU A 28 11.75 9.45 -0.31
CA LEU A 28 11.90 9.93 -1.69
C LEU A 28 10.52 9.91 -2.37
N VAL A 29 10.11 11.00 -3.00
CA VAL A 29 8.89 11.06 -3.81
C VAL A 29 9.28 11.06 -5.29
N VAL A 30 8.74 10.10 -6.05
CA VAL A 30 9.01 9.99 -7.49
C VAL A 30 7.85 10.57 -8.29
N ILE A 31 8.16 11.55 -9.13
CA ILE A 31 7.21 12.30 -9.95
C ILE A 31 7.52 12.05 -11.43
N ASN A 32 6.52 11.56 -12.17
CA ASN A 32 6.57 11.46 -13.62
C ASN A 32 6.21 12.79 -14.27
N GLU A 33 7.18 13.46 -14.88
CA GLU A 33 6.98 14.72 -15.58
C GLU A 33 6.05 14.58 -16.79
N CYS A 34 5.95 13.39 -17.40
CA CYS A 34 5.02 13.11 -18.49
C CYS A 34 3.56 12.92 -18.02
N SER A 35 3.27 13.08 -16.73
CA SER A 35 1.93 12.88 -16.16
C SER A 35 1.50 14.05 -15.27
N ARG A 36 0.48 14.79 -15.70
CA ARG A 36 -0.07 15.92 -14.91
C ARG A 36 -0.62 15.48 -13.56
N VAL A 37 -1.22 14.29 -13.48
CA VAL A 37 -1.72 13.73 -12.22
C VAL A 37 -0.56 13.41 -11.27
N SER A 38 0.55 12.86 -11.77
CA SER A 38 1.75 12.57 -10.99
C SER A 38 2.35 13.85 -10.41
N GLN A 39 2.54 14.88 -11.24
CA GLN A 39 3.03 16.20 -10.80
C GLN A 39 2.14 16.81 -9.72
N THR A 40 0.81 16.77 -9.91
CA THR A 40 -0.15 17.36 -8.97
C THR A 40 -0.15 16.64 -7.62
N VAL A 41 -0.17 15.30 -7.64
CA VAL A 41 -0.17 14.47 -6.44
C VAL A 41 1.17 14.58 -5.71
N GLY A 42 2.30 14.51 -6.43
CA GLY A 42 3.64 14.61 -5.85
C GLY A 42 3.86 15.94 -5.13
N LYS A 43 3.51 17.06 -5.77
CA LYS A 43 3.57 18.39 -5.14
C LYS A 43 2.68 18.48 -3.90
N TYR A 44 1.46 17.93 -3.97
CA TYR A 44 0.55 17.93 -2.82
C TYR A 44 1.10 17.12 -1.65
N TYR A 45 1.63 15.93 -1.91
CA TYR A 45 2.22 15.07 -0.89
C TYR A 45 3.46 15.69 -0.25
N GLN A 46 4.35 16.28 -1.08
CA GLN A 46 5.52 17.01 -0.61
C GLN A 46 5.13 18.08 0.43
N GLN A 47 4.15 18.92 0.09
CA GLN A 47 3.68 19.99 0.97
C GLN A 47 3.04 19.43 2.25
N LYS A 48 2.20 18.40 2.13
CA LYS A 48 1.47 17.83 3.28
C LYS A 48 2.37 17.11 4.29
N ARG A 49 3.48 16.54 3.82
CA ARG A 49 4.40 15.74 4.65
C ARG A 49 5.73 16.45 4.92
N ASN A 50 5.88 17.70 4.48
CA ASN A 50 7.12 18.48 4.58
C ASN A 50 8.34 17.73 4.01
N ILE A 51 8.17 17.08 2.86
CA ILE A 51 9.26 16.35 2.22
C ILE A 51 10.31 17.36 1.71
N PRO A 52 11.61 17.20 2.04
CA PRO A 52 12.66 18.09 1.56
C PRO A 52 12.69 18.20 0.03
N ALA A 53 13.10 19.35 -0.50
CA ALA A 53 13.18 19.56 -1.95
C ALA A 53 14.14 18.59 -2.65
N GLN A 54 15.26 18.25 -2.00
CA GLN A 54 16.24 17.27 -2.49
C GLN A 54 15.67 15.83 -2.52
N ASN A 55 14.54 15.57 -1.86
CA ASN A 55 13.90 14.27 -1.84
C ASN A 55 12.81 14.11 -2.92
N ILE A 56 12.76 15.03 -3.89
CA ILE A 56 11.79 14.99 -4.99
C ILE A 56 12.50 14.60 -6.28
N CYS A 57 12.38 13.32 -6.63
CA CYS A 57 12.95 12.74 -7.85
C CYS A 57 11.98 12.92 -9.03
N TYR A 58 12.33 13.79 -9.96
CA TYR A 58 11.61 13.93 -11.23
C TYR A 58 12.18 12.96 -12.26
N ILE A 59 11.31 12.20 -12.92
CA ILE A 59 11.67 11.29 -14.01
C ILE A 59 10.71 11.44 -15.20
N ARG A 60 11.15 11.00 -16.38
CA ARG A 60 10.30 10.94 -17.58
C ARG A 60 10.06 9.49 -17.98
N CYS A 61 8.83 9.01 -17.78
CA CYS A 61 8.42 7.66 -18.19
C CYS A 61 7.01 7.64 -18.79
N PRO A 62 6.62 6.58 -19.53
CA PRO A 62 5.25 6.47 -20.04
C PRO A 62 4.22 6.51 -18.90
N ALA A 63 3.09 7.19 -19.11
CA ALA A 63 1.99 7.22 -18.15
C ALA A 63 1.06 5.99 -18.21
N ALA A 64 1.50 4.91 -18.89
CA ALA A 64 0.74 3.68 -19.04
C ALA A 64 0.82 2.81 -17.77
N GLU A 65 -0.23 2.03 -17.49
CA GLU A 65 -0.24 1.12 -16.33
C GLU A 65 0.76 -0.04 -16.48
N THR A 66 1.08 -0.43 -17.72
CA THR A 66 1.91 -1.58 -18.04
C THR A 66 3.00 -1.24 -19.04
N ILE A 67 4.24 -1.61 -18.73
CA ILE A 67 5.43 -1.32 -19.54
C ILE A 67 6.28 -2.57 -19.77
N THR A 68 7.24 -2.51 -20.70
CA THR A 68 8.25 -3.58 -20.87
C THR A 68 9.33 -3.48 -19.80
N ARG A 69 10.06 -4.59 -19.60
CA ARG A 69 11.24 -4.63 -18.72
C ARG A 69 12.28 -3.57 -19.09
N LEU A 70 12.63 -3.47 -20.37
CA LEU A 70 13.55 -2.45 -20.89
C LEU A 70 13.08 -1.01 -20.60
N THR A 71 11.77 -0.75 -20.69
CA THR A 71 11.21 0.56 -20.35
C THR A 71 11.33 0.84 -18.85
N TYR A 72 11.08 -0.15 -18.00
CA TYR A 72 11.26 -0.01 -16.55
C TYR A 72 12.72 0.34 -16.22
N GLU A 73 13.66 -0.44 -16.76
CA GLU A 73 15.09 -0.25 -16.50
C GLU A 73 15.56 1.14 -16.95
N SER A 74 15.30 1.49 -18.21
CA SER A 74 15.82 2.73 -18.82
C SER A 74 15.09 4.01 -18.41
N LYS A 75 13.81 3.95 -18.06
CA LYS A 75 12.97 5.14 -17.79
C LYS A 75 12.55 5.31 -16.34
N ILE A 76 12.77 4.30 -15.49
CA ILE A 76 12.39 4.37 -14.06
C ILE A 76 13.56 3.98 -13.17
N MET A 77 14.04 2.73 -13.25
CA MET A 77 15.07 2.21 -12.36
C MET A 77 16.37 3.02 -12.42
N ILE A 78 16.95 3.18 -13.62
CA ILE A 78 18.22 3.91 -13.82
C ILE A 78 18.08 5.39 -13.40
N PRO A 79 17.05 6.15 -13.85
CA PRO A 79 16.88 7.53 -13.40
C PRO A 79 16.71 7.70 -11.89
N VAL A 80 15.95 6.82 -11.22
CA VAL A 80 15.77 6.89 -9.76
C VAL A 80 17.07 6.53 -9.05
N ALA A 81 17.80 5.52 -9.53
CA ALA A 81 19.08 5.13 -8.95
C ALA A 81 20.12 6.25 -9.03
N ARG A 82 20.29 6.83 -10.23
CA ARG A 82 21.20 7.97 -10.43
C ARG A 82 20.82 9.16 -9.56
N TYR A 83 19.53 9.50 -9.48
CA TYR A 83 19.09 10.57 -8.59
C TYR A 83 19.49 10.34 -7.13
N LEU A 84 19.32 9.11 -6.63
CA LEU A 84 19.73 8.75 -5.27
C LEU A 84 21.26 8.84 -5.08
N GLN A 85 22.04 8.39 -6.06
CA GLN A 85 23.51 8.43 -6.01
C GLN A 85 24.04 9.86 -6.08
N ASP A 86 23.62 10.64 -7.09
CA ASP A 86 24.10 12.00 -7.37
C ASP A 86 23.77 12.98 -6.22
N ASN A 87 22.74 12.66 -5.43
CA ASN A 87 22.32 13.47 -4.28
C ASN A 87 22.76 12.90 -2.93
N ASN A 88 23.57 11.85 -2.89
CA ASN A 88 24.02 11.18 -1.65
C ASN A 88 22.87 10.68 -0.76
N LEU A 89 21.78 10.20 -1.37
CA LEU A 89 20.55 9.79 -0.69
C LEU A 89 20.41 8.27 -0.49
N VAL A 90 21.30 7.45 -1.06
CA VAL A 90 21.20 5.98 -1.06
C VAL A 90 21.03 5.39 0.35
N GLU A 91 21.82 5.87 1.32
CA GLU A 91 21.75 5.39 2.71
C GLU A 91 20.81 6.21 3.60
N GLN A 92 20.35 7.38 3.13
CA GLN A 92 19.42 8.24 3.87
C GLN A 92 17.96 7.79 3.65
N ILE A 93 17.62 7.40 2.43
CA ILE A 93 16.25 7.05 2.06
C ILE A 93 15.92 5.65 2.56
N GLY A 94 14.81 5.54 3.30
CA GLY A 94 14.20 4.26 3.67
C GLY A 94 12.95 3.94 2.83
N TYR A 95 12.29 4.98 2.33
CA TYR A 95 10.97 4.87 1.72
C TYR A 95 10.93 5.54 0.36
N ILE A 96 10.38 4.86 -0.64
CA ILE A 96 10.10 5.44 -1.96
C ILE A 96 8.59 5.53 -2.14
N VAL A 97 8.10 6.72 -2.41
CA VAL A 97 6.68 7.00 -2.66
C VAL A 97 6.47 7.27 -4.13
N LEU A 98 5.75 6.37 -4.79
CA LEU A 98 5.33 6.51 -6.18
C LEU A 98 3.99 7.24 -6.26
N THR A 99 3.77 7.94 -7.36
CA THR A 99 2.53 8.69 -7.60
C THR A 99 1.73 8.08 -8.77
N LYS A 100 0.41 8.27 -8.80
CA LYS A 100 -0.41 7.90 -9.97
C LYS A 100 0.16 8.56 -11.22
N GLY A 101 0.36 7.77 -12.28
CA GLY A 101 1.05 8.19 -13.49
C GLY A 101 2.46 7.60 -13.64
N ILE A 102 3.01 7.02 -12.58
CA ILE A 102 4.12 6.06 -12.69
C ILE A 102 3.52 4.68 -13.03
N PRO A 103 4.02 3.94 -14.03
CA PRO A 103 3.60 2.56 -14.30
C PRO A 103 3.68 1.67 -13.05
N PHE A 104 2.82 0.65 -12.95
CA PHE A 104 2.84 -0.27 -11.80
C PHE A 104 3.02 -1.73 -12.20
N ARG A 105 2.98 -2.07 -13.49
CA ARG A 105 3.14 -3.44 -13.98
C ARG A 105 4.23 -3.55 -15.04
N ILE A 106 5.11 -4.51 -14.87
CA ILE A 106 6.13 -4.87 -15.85
C ILE A 106 5.69 -6.14 -16.56
N ARG A 107 5.74 -6.15 -17.90
CA ARG A 107 5.48 -7.35 -18.70
C ARG A 107 6.60 -8.37 -18.50
N GLY A 108 6.23 -9.64 -18.47
CA GLY A 108 7.14 -10.76 -18.29
C GLY A 108 6.41 -12.09 -18.38
N THR A 109 7.14 -13.17 -18.13
CA THR A 109 6.60 -14.54 -18.04
C THR A 109 5.77 -14.70 -16.76
N LYS A 110 4.72 -15.54 -16.83
CA LYS A 110 3.82 -15.81 -15.71
C LYS A 110 4.34 -16.98 -14.85
N GLY A 111 3.71 -17.19 -13.70
CA GLY A 111 4.00 -18.30 -12.79
C GLY A 111 5.00 -17.92 -11.72
N MET A 112 5.20 -18.81 -10.75
CA MET A 112 6.10 -18.57 -9.61
C MET A 112 7.56 -18.42 -10.02
N GLN A 113 7.96 -18.98 -11.17
CA GLN A 113 9.30 -18.86 -11.77
C GLN A 113 9.33 -17.83 -12.91
N GLY A 114 8.27 -17.03 -13.05
CA GLY A 114 8.18 -15.99 -14.07
C GLY A 114 8.92 -14.72 -13.65
N ASN A 115 9.03 -13.77 -14.58
CA ASN A 115 9.66 -12.46 -14.36
C ASN A 115 8.69 -11.27 -14.58
N ARG A 116 7.39 -11.55 -14.64
CA ARG A 116 6.37 -10.52 -14.53
C ARG A 116 6.33 -9.99 -13.10
N SER A 117 6.49 -8.69 -12.92
CA SER A 117 6.52 -8.06 -11.59
C SER A 117 5.77 -6.73 -11.56
N SER A 118 5.62 -6.16 -10.36
CA SER A 118 5.21 -4.78 -10.19
C SER A 118 6.44 -3.86 -10.24
N VAL A 119 6.25 -2.61 -10.67
CA VAL A 119 7.32 -1.59 -10.59
C VAL A 119 7.72 -1.36 -9.14
N ASP A 120 6.75 -1.39 -8.24
CA ASP A 120 6.91 -1.16 -6.81
C ASP A 120 7.86 -2.20 -6.18
N SER A 121 7.65 -3.49 -6.46
CA SER A 121 8.50 -4.58 -5.95
C SER A 121 9.91 -4.57 -6.52
N GLU A 122 10.11 -4.11 -7.76
CA GLU A 122 11.45 -4.01 -8.34
C GLU A 122 12.22 -2.81 -7.81
N LEU A 123 11.52 -1.71 -7.48
CA LEU A 123 12.13 -0.57 -6.80
C LEU A 123 12.46 -0.89 -5.33
N THR A 124 11.77 -1.85 -4.70
CA THR A 124 12.19 -2.37 -3.39
C THR A 124 13.61 -2.92 -3.45
N LEU A 125 13.98 -3.58 -4.56
CA LEU A 125 15.30 -4.18 -4.79
C LEU A 125 16.29 -3.20 -5.43
N LEU A 126 15.98 -1.90 -5.49
CA LEU A 126 16.81 -0.93 -6.22
C LEU A 126 18.25 -0.88 -5.72
N LYS A 127 18.49 -1.01 -4.40
CA LYS A 127 19.86 -1.08 -3.84
C LYS A 127 20.67 -2.24 -4.40
N TRP A 128 20.04 -3.34 -4.79
CA TRP A 128 20.70 -4.52 -5.38
C TRP A 128 20.98 -4.36 -6.88
N ASN A 129 20.63 -3.20 -7.44
CA ASN A 129 20.99 -2.76 -8.78
C ASN A 129 21.94 -1.55 -8.74
N MET A 130 22.60 -1.28 -7.60
CA MET A 130 23.50 -0.14 -7.42
C MET A 130 24.95 -0.61 -7.19
N PRO A 131 25.97 0.22 -7.55
CA PRO A 131 25.84 1.52 -8.21
C PRO A 131 25.37 1.39 -9.67
N VAL A 132 24.74 2.45 -10.18
CA VAL A 132 24.51 2.64 -11.62
C VAL A 132 25.56 3.61 -12.14
N ASP A 133 26.26 3.24 -13.21
CA ASP A 133 27.31 4.04 -13.84
C ASP A 133 27.04 4.22 -15.35
N VAL A 134 28.09 4.55 -16.12
CA VAL A 134 28.02 4.72 -17.58
C VAL A 134 27.92 3.39 -18.32
N TYR A 135 28.35 2.28 -17.72
CA TYR A 135 28.29 0.93 -18.29
C TYR A 135 26.97 0.22 -17.96
N GLY A 136 26.22 0.72 -16.98
CA GLY A 136 24.88 0.23 -16.67
C GLY A 136 24.72 0.03 -15.16
N PHE A 137 24.15 -1.09 -14.78
CA PHE A 137 23.88 -1.45 -13.39
C PHE A 137 24.30 -2.89 -13.13
N CYS A 138 24.77 -3.16 -11.92
CA CYS A 138 25.06 -4.51 -11.48
C CYS A 138 23.81 -5.15 -10.87
N ARG A 139 23.21 -6.13 -11.56
CA ARG A 139 22.07 -6.88 -11.01
C ARG A 139 22.56 -8.06 -10.18
N TYR A 140 22.31 -8.02 -8.87
CA TYR A 140 22.72 -9.09 -7.94
C TYR A 140 21.62 -10.11 -7.60
N TYR A 141 20.56 -10.20 -8.42
CA TYR A 141 19.47 -11.17 -8.24
C TYR A 141 18.93 -11.70 -9.58
N ASP A 142 18.35 -12.90 -9.55
CA ASP A 142 17.60 -13.42 -10.70
C ASP A 142 16.25 -12.71 -10.81
N ILE A 143 15.95 -12.20 -12.01
CA ILE A 143 14.65 -11.57 -12.29
C ILE A 143 13.51 -12.57 -12.40
N ASN A 144 13.85 -13.85 -12.56
CA ASN A 144 12.89 -14.94 -12.54
C ASN A 144 12.71 -15.42 -11.10
N GLY A 145 11.48 -15.73 -10.73
CA GLY A 145 11.23 -16.37 -9.45
C GLY A 145 10.98 -15.39 -8.32
N VAL A 146 11.18 -15.91 -7.10
CA VAL A 146 10.92 -15.20 -5.86
C VAL A 146 12.24 -14.74 -5.26
N VAL A 147 12.28 -13.47 -4.84
CA VAL A 147 13.38 -12.92 -4.04
C VAL A 147 12.94 -12.87 -2.57
N PRO A 148 13.66 -13.51 -1.63
CA PRO A 148 13.36 -13.42 -0.21
C PRO A 148 13.43 -11.97 0.29
N ASN A 149 12.41 -11.55 1.05
CA ASN A 149 12.41 -10.22 1.66
C ASN A 149 13.24 -10.26 2.97
N PRO A 150 14.38 -9.54 3.06
CA PRO A 150 15.22 -9.55 4.25
C PRO A 150 14.55 -8.95 5.49
N TYR A 151 13.47 -8.18 5.33
CA TYR A 151 12.70 -7.58 6.41
C TYR A 151 11.45 -8.39 6.80
N TYR A 152 11.21 -9.55 6.18
CA TYR A 152 10.03 -10.35 6.45
C TYR A 152 10.03 -10.90 7.89
N ASN A 153 8.92 -10.69 8.61
CA ASN A 153 8.69 -11.18 9.97
C ASN A 153 9.68 -10.63 11.03
N ASP A 154 10.39 -9.54 10.72
CA ASP A 154 11.18 -8.81 11.71
C ASP A 154 10.31 -7.71 12.35
N CYS A 155 10.33 -7.62 13.68
CA CYS A 155 9.59 -6.63 14.45
C CYS A 155 10.39 -5.35 14.71
N LYS A 156 11.67 -5.29 14.32
CA LYS A 156 12.49 -4.10 14.45
C LYS A 156 11.99 -2.98 13.54
N HIS A 157 12.23 -1.74 13.95
CA HIS A 157 12.01 -0.59 13.10
C HIS A 157 12.85 -0.73 11.82
N PHE A 158 12.23 -0.50 10.66
CA PHE A 158 12.90 -0.61 9.38
C PHE A 158 14.02 0.43 9.22
N ASP A 159 15.22 -0.04 8.87
CA ASP A 159 16.36 0.80 8.47
C ASP A 159 16.95 0.25 7.17
N SER A 160 16.99 1.06 6.11
CA SER A 160 17.50 0.62 4.80
C SER A 160 19.01 0.36 4.78
N ARG A 161 19.74 0.76 5.83
CA ARG A 161 21.15 0.41 6.05
C ARG A 161 21.30 -1.01 6.61
N THR A 162 20.33 -1.45 7.41
CA THR A 162 20.30 -2.81 7.98
C THR A 162 19.68 -3.81 7.01
N TYR A 163 18.58 -3.43 6.36
CA TYR A 163 17.91 -4.22 5.34
C TYR A 163 18.16 -3.53 3.99
N PRO A 164 18.96 -4.11 3.07
CA PRO A 164 19.40 -3.41 1.85
C PRO A 164 18.29 -3.32 0.79
N ILE A 165 17.11 -2.82 1.16
CA ILE A 165 15.94 -2.61 0.32
C ILE A 165 15.36 -1.21 0.60
N TYR A 166 14.40 -0.77 -0.21
CA TYR A 166 13.53 0.36 0.12
C TYR A 166 12.10 -0.11 0.35
N LEU A 167 11.40 0.46 1.33
CA LEU A 167 9.96 0.27 1.46
C LEU A 167 9.24 1.15 0.43
N VAL A 168 8.63 0.52 -0.57
CA VAL A 168 7.97 1.23 -1.67
C VAL A 168 6.46 1.27 -1.44
N THR A 169 5.88 2.47 -1.54
CA THR A 169 4.44 2.68 -1.43
C THR A 169 3.95 3.56 -2.58
N ARG A 170 2.64 3.57 -2.81
CA ARG A 170 2.05 4.28 -3.95
C ARG A 170 0.82 5.09 -3.57
N LEU A 171 0.83 6.36 -3.97
CA LEU A 171 -0.31 7.27 -3.91
C LEU A 171 -1.13 7.14 -5.19
N THR A 172 -2.18 6.32 -5.16
CA THR A 172 -3.03 6.04 -6.32
C THR A 172 -4.51 5.93 -5.93
N GLY A 173 -5.37 6.02 -6.94
CA GLY A 173 -6.82 6.08 -6.85
C GLY A 173 -7.40 6.36 -8.23
N TYR A 174 -8.72 6.51 -8.34
CA TYR A 174 -9.35 6.85 -9.62
C TYR A 174 -9.09 8.30 -10.00
N THR A 175 -9.32 9.23 -9.07
CA THR A 175 -9.21 10.67 -9.29
C THR A 175 -8.15 11.33 -8.40
N ILE A 176 -7.74 12.56 -8.75
CA ILE A 176 -6.87 13.39 -7.89
C ILE A 176 -7.52 13.62 -6.53
N ARG A 177 -8.86 13.76 -6.48
CA ARG A 177 -9.60 13.98 -5.24
C ARG A 177 -9.47 12.80 -4.29
N ASP A 178 -9.66 11.59 -4.80
CA ASP A 178 -9.55 10.36 -4.00
C ASP A 178 -8.13 10.24 -3.42
N ILE A 179 -7.11 10.50 -4.25
CA ILE A 179 -5.70 10.44 -3.82
C ILE A 179 -5.38 11.50 -2.76
N LYS A 180 -5.85 12.74 -2.94
CA LYS A 180 -5.64 13.80 -1.93
C LYS A 180 -6.32 13.44 -0.61
N THR A 181 -7.53 12.89 -0.67
CA THR A 181 -8.26 12.41 0.52
C THR A 181 -7.47 11.31 1.24
N LEU A 182 -6.92 10.35 0.50
CA LEU A 182 -6.03 9.32 1.05
C LEU A 182 -4.79 9.91 1.74
N ILE A 183 -4.15 10.90 1.12
CA ILE A 183 -3.00 11.61 1.69
C ILE A 183 -3.39 12.34 2.98
N ASP A 184 -4.50 13.07 2.96
CA ASP A 184 -4.98 13.80 4.12
C ASP A 184 -5.33 12.83 5.27
N HIS A 185 -5.99 11.71 4.98
CA HIS A 185 -6.25 10.66 5.99
C HIS A 185 -4.94 10.12 6.59
N GLY A 186 -3.92 9.87 5.76
CA GLY A 186 -2.59 9.45 6.25
C GLY A 186 -1.86 10.53 7.07
N CYS A 187 -2.13 11.82 6.84
CA CYS A 187 -1.54 12.89 7.65
C CYS A 187 -2.15 12.99 9.05
N HIS A 188 -3.39 12.54 9.21
CA HIS A 188 -4.14 12.59 10.47
C HIS A 188 -4.17 11.24 11.21
N SER A 189 -3.52 10.20 10.69
CA SER A 189 -3.45 8.87 11.32
C SER A 189 -2.80 8.94 12.70
N GLY A 190 -3.36 8.25 13.69
CA GLY A 190 -2.73 8.07 15.01
C GLY A 190 -2.68 9.32 15.90
N ARG A 191 -3.22 10.47 15.46
CA ARG A 191 -3.22 11.70 16.27
C ARG A 191 -4.17 11.65 17.47
N VAL A 192 -5.26 10.91 17.35
CA VAL A 192 -6.24 10.70 18.44
C VAL A 192 -6.74 9.26 18.36
N ARG A 193 -6.66 8.51 19.46
CA ARG A 193 -7.28 7.18 19.56
C ARG A 193 -8.79 7.37 19.57
N SER A 194 -9.46 7.00 18.48
CA SER A 194 -10.92 7.03 18.42
C SER A 194 -11.49 5.91 19.30
N PRO A 195 -12.36 6.20 20.28
CA PRO A 195 -13.05 5.17 21.06
C PRO A 195 -13.99 4.31 20.20
N ASN A 196 -14.31 4.79 18.99
CA ASN A 196 -15.17 4.13 18.02
C ASN A 196 -14.39 3.44 16.90
N ALA A 197 -13.06 3.31 17.03
CA ALA A 197 -12.25 2.61 16.03
C ALA A 197 -12.64 1.13 15.95
N LEU A 198 -13.11 0.72 14.77
CA LEU A 198 -13.62 -0.62 14.50
C LEU A 198 -12.78 -1.34 13.43
N PHE A 199 -12.38 -2.57 13.72
CA PHE A 199 -11.86 -3.50 12.73
C PHE A 199 -13.01 -4.37 12.21
N VAL A 200 -13.34 -4.24 10.93
CA VAL A 200 -14.38 -5.02 10.25
C VAL A 200 -13.71 -6.19 9.53
N LEU A 201 -14.11 -7.41 9.90
CA LEU A 201 -13.49 -8.67 9.51
C LEU A 201 -14.56 -9.58 8.90
N ASP A 202 -14.67 -9.50 7.58
CA ASP A 202 -15.77 -10.03 6.77
C ASP A 202 -15.33 -11.33 6.08
N ALA A 203 -15.34 -12.42 6.85
CA ALA A 203 -15.10 -13.76 6.32
C ALA A 203 -16.31 -14.21 5.48
N THR A 204 -16.10 -15.25 4.66
CA THR A 204 -17.16 -15.78 3.80
C THR A 204 -17.59 -17.18 4.28
N THR A 205 -18.70 -17.73 3.78
CA THR A 205 -19.11 -19.10 4.14
C THR A 205 -18.26 -20.21 3.50
N LYS A 206 -17.30 -19.87 2.63
CA LYS A 206 -16.43 -20.84 1.97
C LYS A 206 -15.34 -21.32 2.91
N ASP A 207 -15.14 -22.64 2.98
CA ASP A 207 -13.97 -23.20 3.64
C ASP A 207 -12.68 -22.77 2.92
N SER A 208 -11.83 -22.04 3.62
CA SER A 208 -10.63 -21.42 3.04
C SER A 208 -9.65 -20.97 4.11
N ILE A 209 -8.36 -21.02 3.76
CA ILE A 209 -7.29 -20.52 4.64
C ILE A 209 -7.40 -19.01 4.91
N GLY A 210 -8.02 -18.25 4.00
CA GLY A 210 -8.26 -16.82 4.20
C GLY A 210 -9.19 -16.54 5.38
N ASN A 211 -10.23 -17.36 5.59
CA ASN A 211 -11.09 -17.26 6.78
C ASN A 211 -10.31 -17.53 8.06
N THR A 212 -9.42 -18.53 8.04
CA THR A 212 -8.52 -18.81 9.18
C THR A 212 -7.66 -17.59 9.50
N TRP A 213 -7.09 -16.92 8.49
CA TRP A 213 -6.30 -15.70 8.71
C TRP A 213 -7.14 -14.53 9.24
N ILE A 214 -8.36 -14.33 8.73
CA ILE A 214 -9.29 -13.31 9.26
C ILE A 214 -9.61 -13.59 10.73
N LYS A 215 -9.86 -14.86 11.08
CA LYS A 215 -10.13 -15.25 12.46
C LYS A 215 -8.93 -15.04 13.38
N MET A 216 -7.72 -15.40 12.92
CA MET A 216 -6.49 -15.12 13.66
C MET A 216 -6.27 -13.62 13.87
N ALA A 217 -6.56 -12.79 12.86
CA ALA A 217 -6.49 -11.34 12.99
C ALA A 217 -7.50 -10.82 14.03
N GLN A 218 -8.73 -11.35 14.05
CA GLN A 218 -9.73 -11.02 15.07
C GLN A 218 -9.18 -11.27 16.47
N THR A 219 -8.72 -12.49 16.74
CA THR A 219 -8.18 -12.87 18.05
C THR A 219 -6.99 -11.98 18.43
N GLY A 220 -6.05 -11.76 17.51
CA GLY A 220 -4.89 -10.91 17.75
C GLY A 220 -5.25 -9.45 18.06
N LEU A 221 -6.28 -8.91 17.41
CA LEU A 221 -6.77 -7.55 17.64
C LEU A 221 -7.50 -7.44 18.99
N GLN A 222 -8.37 -8.41 19.31
CA GLN A 222 -9.09 -8.45 20.59
C GLN A 222 -8.15 -8.59 21.78
N ASN A 223 -7.11 -9.43 21.67
CA ASN A 223 -6.07 -9.59 22.70
C ASN A 223 -5.30 -8.28 22.95
N LYS A 224 -5.23 -7.38 21.96
CA LYS A 224 -4.66 -6.03 22.08
C LYS A 224 -5.68 -4.96 22.50
N GLY A 225 -6.92 -5.36 22.81
CA GLY A 225 -7.98 -4.46 23.26
C GLY A 225 -8.64 -3.62 22.16
N PHE A 226 -8.53 -4.04 20.89
CA PHE A 226 -9.24 -3.37 19.78
C PHE A 226 -10.65 -3.93 19.60
N LYS A 227 -11.59 -3.05 19.22
CA LYS A 227 -12.97 -3.46 18.86
C LYS A 227 -12.95 -4.10 17.47
N THR A 228 -13.63 -5.24 17.36
CA THR A 228 -13.74 -6.00 16.11
C THR A 228 -15.20 -6.34 15.83
N GLN A 229 -15.62 -6.24 14.57
CA GLN A 229 -16.84 -6.85 14.05
C GLN A 229 -16.44 -7.96 13.09
N TYR A 230 -16.81 -9.19 13.43
CA TYR A 230 -16.52 -10.39 12.64
C TYR A 230 -17.81 -11.01 12.16
N ASP A 231 -17.85 -11.39 10.88
CA ASP A 231 -18.95 -12.15 10.26
C ASP A 231 -18.35 -13.25 9.39
N ASP A 232 -18.91 -14.46 9.47
CA ASP A 232 -18.59 -15.61 8.61
C ASP A 232 -19.85 -16.26 8.02
N THR A 233 -20.92 -15.48 7.95
CA THR A 233 -22.22 -15.90 7.43
C THR A 233 -22.39 -15.50 5.96
N LYS A 234 -23.61 -15.57 5.44
CA LYS A 234 -23.94 -15.11 4.07
C LYS A 234 -24.17 -13.59 3.99
N ARG A 235 -23.88 -12.84 5.05
CA ARG A 235 -24.02 -11.40 5.10
C ARG A 235 -22.71 -10.76 4.65
N TYR A 236 -22.79 -9.79 3.74
CA TYR A 236 -21.64 -8.98 3.34
C TYR A 236 -21.60 -7.68 4.17
N LEU A 237 -20.53 -7.46 4.94
CA LEU A 237 -20.46 -6.32 5.86
C LEU A 237 -20.17 -5.01 5.12
N MET A 238 -21.15 -4.11 5.17
CA MET A 238 -21.14 -2.78 4.54
C MET A 238 -21.74 -1.73 5.48
N HIS A 239 -21.61 -0.45 5.13
CA HIS A 239 -22.20 0.67 5.88
C HIS A 239 -21.76 0.73 7.35
N GLN A 240 -20.52 0.36 7.63
CA GLN A 240 -19.94 0.40 8.97
C GLN A 240 -19.36 1.80 9.25
N ASP A 241 -19.51 2.27 10.48
CA ASP A 241 -18.97 3.55 10.93
C ASP A 241 -17.69 3.37 11.75
N GLY A 242 -16.78 4.35 11.69
CA GLY A 242 -15.57 4.33 12.51
C GLY A 242 -14.55 3.26 12.09
N VAL A 243 -14.54 2.84 10.83
CA VAL A 243 -13.70 1.75 10.36
C VAL A 243 -12.24 2.18 10.29
N ILE A 244 -11.37 1.57 11.11
CA ILE A 244 -9.90 1.74 11.06
C ILE A 244 -9.21 0.56 10.36
N GLY A 245 -9.88 -0.57 10.24
CA GLY A 245 -9.38 -1.73 9.52
C GLY A 245 -10.52 -2.47 8.84
N TYR A 246 -10.34 -2.86 7.58
CA TYR A 246 -11.27 -3.76 6.87
C TYR A 246 -10.49 -4.92 6.25
N CYS A 247 -10.96 -6.13 6.46
CA CYS A 247 -10.49 -7.32 5.75
C CYS A 247 -11.71 -8.12 5.30
N GLY A 248 -11.78 -8.48 4.03
CA GLY A 248 -12.86 -9.33 3.54
C GLY A 248 -12.55 -10.03 2.23
N TRP A 249 -13.54 -10.69 1.64
CA TRP A 249 -13.35 -11.45 0.40
C TRP A 249 -13.61 -10.66 -0.88
N GLY A 250 -14.19 -9.46 -0.77
CA GLY A 250 -14.59 -8.67 -1.93
C GLY A 250 -15.46 -9.50 -2.87
N SER A 251 -15.28 -9.36 -4.17
CA SER A 251 -16.05 -10.12 -5.18
C SER A 251 -15.83 -11.64 -5.16
N ASN A 252 -14.89 -12.17 -4.36
CA ASN A 252 -14.75 -13.61 -4.17
C ASN A 252 -15.77 -14.15 -3.15
N ASP A 253 -16.42 -13.27 -2.39
CA ASP A 253 -17.60 -13.60 -1.61
C ASP A 253 -18.84 -13.70 -2.53
N PRO A 254 -19.58 -14.82 -2.53
CA PRO A 254 -20.86 -14.91 -3.24
C PRO A 254 -21.87 -13.82 -2.84
N ALA A 255 -21.89 -13.40 -1.57
CA ALA A 255 -22.76 -12.35 -1.05
C ALA A 255 -22.37 -10.95 -1.54
N ALA A 256 -21.14 -10.77 -2.02
CA ALA A 256 -20.64 -9.51 -2.59
C ALA A 256 -20.84 -9.41 -4.12
N ALA A 257 -21.45 -10.40 -4.76
CA ALA A 257 -21.64 -10.40 -6.20
C ALA A 257 -22.44 -9.15 -6.64
N GLY A 258 -21.88 -8.38 -7.56
CA GLY A 258 -22.42 -7.12 -8.05
C GLY A 258 -22.27 -5.92 -7.11
N ILE A 259 -21.68 -6.10 -5.92
CA ILE A 259 -21.46 -5.02 -4.96
C ILE A 259 -20.11 -4.38 -5.23
N ARG A 260 -20.13 -3.09 -5.56
CA ARG A 260 -18.93 -2.32 -5.89
C ARG A 260 -18.39 -1.53 -4.69
N PHE A 261 -19.27 -0.88 -3.94
CA PHE A 261 -18.89 0.04 -2.86
C PHE A 261 -19.37 -0.50 -1.50
N LEU A 262 -18.49 -0.46 -0.50
CA LEU A 262 -18.80 -0.87 0.87
C LEU A 262 -19.59 0.19 1.65
N HIS A 263 -19.49 1.47 1.24
CA HIS A 263 -20.11 2.60 1.92
C HIS A 263 -19.74 2.73 3.41
N ASN A 264 -18.57 2.23 3.81
CA ASN A 264 -18.04 2.40 5.15
C ASN A 264 -17.57 3.84 5.38
N ARG A 265 -17.70 4.34 6.62
CA ARG A 265 -17.07 5.60 7.03
C ARG A 265 -15.73 5.32 7.68
N TRP A 266 -14.67 5.59 6.93
CA TRP A 266 -13.29 5.32 7.32
C TRP A 266 -12.74 6.37 8.28
N LEU A 267 -11.98 5.92 9.28
CA LEU A 267 -11.16 6.80 10.12
C LEU A 267 -9.83 7.15 9.42
N PRO A 268 -9.23 8.30 9.71
CA PRO A 268 -7.89 8.63 9.22
C PRO A 268 -6.85 7.58 9.61
N GLY A 269 -6.07 7.11 8.63
CA GLY A 269 -5.10 6.02 8.80
C GLY A 269 -5.70 4.62 8.65
N ALA A 270 -6.94 4.50 8.19
CA ALA A 270 -7.55 3.18 7.96
C ALA A 270 -6.76 2.35 6.94
N ILE A 271 -6.72 1.04 7.20
CA ILE A 271 -6.16 0.05 6.29
C ILE A 271 -7.27 -0.87 5.79
N ALA A 272 -7.22 -1.24 4.52
CA ALA A 272 -8.23 -2.12 3.93
C ALA A 272 -7.57 -3.13 2.99
N VAL A 273 -8.02 -4.38 3.05
CA VAL A 273 -7.59 -5.44 2.15
C VAL A 273 -8.78 -6.33 1.78
N THR A 274 -8.75 -6.87 0.57
CA THR A 274 -9.67 -7.91 0.13
C THR A 274 -8.90 -9.10 -0.41
N PHE A 275 -9.33 -10.33 -0.11
CA PHE A 275 -8.80 -11.57 -0.67
C PHE A 275 -9.20 -11.75 -2.14
N VAL A 276 -8.67 -10.88 -3.00
CA VAL A 276 -8.99 -10.78 -4.42
C VAL A 276 -7.70 -10.77 -5.24
N SER A 277 -7.57 -11.73 -6.16
CA SER A 277 -6.32 -12.01 -6.89
C SER A 277 -5.89 -10.93 -7.89
N SER A 278 -6.81 -10.04 -8.28
CA SER A 278 -6.57 -9.04 -9.33
C SER A 278 -7.07 -7.63 -8.97
N SER A 279 -7.15 -7.31 -7.68
CA SER A 279 -7.70 -6.03 -7.17
C SER A 279 -6.90 -4.80 -7.58
N GLY A 280 -5.58 -4.93 -7.74
CA GLY A 280 -4.68 -3.86 -8.21
C GLY A 280 -4.42 -3.85 -9.72
N ARG A 281 -5.25 -4.53 -10.54
CA ARG A 281 -4.97 -4.72 -11.98
C ARG A 281 -5.06 -3.42 -12.81
N THR A 282 -5.84 -2.45 -12.34
CA THR A 282 -6.03 -1.13 -12.96
C THR A 282 -6.51 -0.14 -11.91
N PHE A 283 -6.14 1.13 -12.10
CA PHE A 283 -6.66 2.29 -11.40
C PHE A 283 -7.34 3.26 -12.37
N ASN A 284 -7.74 2.78 -13.55
CA ASN A 284 -8.77 3.42 -14.35
C ASN A 284 -10.13 3.11 -13.73
N GLU A 285 -11.02 4.11 -13.64
CA GLU A 285 -12.33 3.92 -13.02
C GLU A 285 -13.24 3.12 -13.94
N PRO A 286 -13.84 2.01 -13.46
CA PRO A 286 -14.89 1.33 -14.19
C PRO A 286 -16.08 2.26 -14.45
N PRO A 287 -16.81 2.07 -15.57
CA PRO A 287 -18.12 2.71 -15.76
C PRO A 287 -19.01 2.48 -14.55
N GLU A 288 -19.85 3.46 -14.20
CA GLU A 288 -20.72 3.40 -13.03
C GLU A 288 -21.59 2.14 -12.97
N ARG A 289 -22.09 1.70 -14.14
CA ARG A 289 -22.90 0.48 -14.30
C ARG A 289 -22.13 -0.84 -14.16
N TRP A 290 -20.80 -0.83 -14.10
CA TRP A 290 -20.02 -2.05 -13.98
C TRP A 290 -20.22 -2.68 -12.60
N LYS A 291 -20.29 -4.01 -12.58
CA LYS A 291 -20.61 -4.82 -11.40
C LYS A 291 -19.57 -5.93 -11.26
N PRO A 292 -18.82 -5.99 -10.15
CA PRO A 292 -17.83 -7.04 -9.95
C PRO A 292 -18.48 -8.38 -9.57
N GLY A 293 -17.69 -9.46 -9.55
CA GLY A 293 -18.15 -10.79 -9.11
C GLY A 293 -18.89 -11.59 -10.20
N GLY A 294 -18.81 -11.15 -11.46
CA GLY A 294 -19.30 -11.93 -12.60
C GLY A 294 -18.49 -13.20 -12.84
N SER A 295 -19.07 -14.14 -13.59
CA SER A 295 -18.41 -15.40 -13.98
C SER A 295 -17.17 -15.13 -14.83
N PHE A 296 -16.08 -15.86 -14.56
CA PHE A 296 -14.89 -15.88 -15.41
C PHE A 296 -15.15 -16.43 -16.83
N ARG A 297 -16.30 -17.06 -17.07
CA ARG A 297 -16.72 -17.48 -18.41
C ARG A 297 -17.44 -16.35 -19.18
N ASN A 298 -17.86 -15.29 -18.49
CA ASN A 298 -18.57 -14.16 -19.09
C ASN A 298 -17.65 -12.94 -19.22
N LEU A 299 -17.04 -12.78 -20.39
CA LEU A 299 -16.14 -11.67 -20.68
C LEU A 299 -16.83 -10.29 -20.61
N LEU A 300 -18.16 -10.21 -20.74
CA LEU A 300 -18.89 -8.94 -20.61
C LEU A 300 -18.87 -8.38 -19.18
N SER A 301 -18.57 -9.23 -18.18
CA SER A 301 -18.43 -8.79 -16.79
C SER A 301 -17.03 -8.22 -16.47
N TYR A 302 -16.10 -8.26 -17.43
CA TYR A 302 -14.72 -7.91 -17.18
C TYR A 302 -14.51 -6.40 -17.26
N TYR A 303 -13.65 -5.90 -16.37
CA TYR A 303 -13.07 -4.57 -16.50
C TYR A 303 -11.58 -4.66 -16.14
N GLY A 304 -10.70 -4.07 -16.95
CA GLY A 304 -9.25 -4.18 -16.74
C GLY A 304 -8.70 -5.62 -16.78
N GLY A 305 -9.41 -6.54 -17.46
CA GLY A 305 -8.99 -7.93 -17.66
C GLY A 305 -9.45 -8.94 -16.60
N SER A 306 -10.36 -8.56 -15.70
CA SER A 306 -10.95 -9.48 -14.71
C SER A 306 -12.34 -8.98 -14.26
N PRO A 307 -13.25 -9.88 -13.83
CA PRO A 307 -14.53 -9.51 -13.25
C PRO A 307 -14.45 -9.22 -11.75
N GLN A 308 -13.28 -9.40 -11.13
CA GLN A 308 -13.13 -9.24 -9.69
C GLN A 308 -13.18 -7.76 -9.25
N SER A 309 -13.50 -7.48 -7.98
CA SER A 309 -13.49 -6.13 -7.40
C SER A 309 -12.11 -5.47 -7.48
N LEU A 310 -12.07 -4.14 -7.36
CA LEU A 310 -10.86 -3.33 -7.47
C LEU A 310 -10.52 -2.67 -6.13
N SER A 311 -9.23 -2.56 -5.81
CA SER A 311 -8.80 -1.82 -4.63
C SER A 311 -9.13 -0.33 -4.72
N GLY A 312 -9.26 0.22 -5.92
CA GLY A 312 -9.68 1.61 -6.13
C GLY A 312 -11.06 1.93 -5.57
N ASP A 313 -11.98 0.95 -5.54
CA ASP A 313 -13.34 1.14 -5.00
C ASP A 313 -13.33 1.31 -3.46
N LEU A 314 -12.28 0.86 -2.77
CA LEU A 314 -12.11 1.07 -1.32
C LEU A 314 -11.66 2.50 -0.96
N ILE A 315 -11.14 3.24 -1.95
CA ILE A 315 -10.62 4.61 -1.79
C ILE A 315 -11.73 5.64 -2.10
N ARG A 316 -12.81 5.19 -2.76
CA ARG A 316 -13.88 6.03 -3.30
C ARG A 316 -14.87 6.50 -2.23
#